data_AF-A0A2V2G3K3-F1
#
_entry.id   AF-A0A2V2G3K3-F1
#
_cell.length_a   1.000
_cell.length_b   1.000
_cell.length_c   1.000
_cell.angle_alpha   90.00
_cell.angle_beta   90.00
_cell.angle_gamma   90.00
#
_symmetry.space_group_name_H-M   'P 1'
#
loop_
_entity.id
_entity.type
_entity.pdbx_description
1 polymer ?
#
loop_
_entity_poly.entity_id
_entity_poly.type
_entity_poly.pdbx_seq_one_letter_code
_entity_poly.pdbx_strand_id
1 'polypeptide(L)'
;MALALLPRPPFCFMFGSSGPAERVLPGRRGSGHRPCSPAEYQGDVPMSLRQWLFGAALAVLGMSFSVAAASADVASAAAPDAAAIRQALKDHPEIVLDVLRDNSETLLDIVQQGADQRRRQALLRQWQDDSRNVKQVALDGRPSRGPADAPVTLVAFSDFTCAYCQQAAFTVETLLKRYPGKIRYVYKESVGTELGRLGARWFLAASRQDPAKAWRLYALLFDAQQRFMADPQTVLTELAAMAGLDAKAIEADLKANAKSYDEIIDADVADAKRLGFSGTPYFLVDNMVIRGALPLENFIDAVELALKQ
;
A
#
# COMPACT_ATOMS: atom_id res chain seq x y z
N MET A 1 0.01 1.08 -58.13
CA MET A 1 -1.41 0.70 -58.01
C MET A 1 -1.66 0.26 -56.59
N ALA A 2 -2.50 1.00 -55.88
CA ALA A 2 -2.96 0.71 -54.53
C ALA A 2 -3.99 -0.42 -54.54
N LEU A 3 -4.06 -1.22 -53.47
CA LEU A 3 -5.34 -1.71 -52.96
C LEU A 3 -5.23 -2.01 -51.47
N ALA A 4 -6.31 -1.64 -50.76
CA ALA A 4 -6.36 -1.35 -49.34
C ALA A 4 -6.74 -2.54 -48.44
N LEU A 5 -6.51 -2.30 -47.15
CA LEU A 5 -6.83 -3.08 -45.95
C LEU A 5 -8.34 -3.24 -45.70
N LEU A 6 -8.73 -4.36 -45.07
CA LEU A 6 -9.91 -4.46 -44.19
C LEU A 6 -9.61 -5.38 -42.97
N PRO A 7 -10.17 -5.10 -41.77
CA PRO A 7 -9.81 -5.76 -40.51
C PRO A 7 -10.71 -6.96 -40.13
N ARG A 8 -10.19 -7.85 -39.27
CA ARG A 8 -10.87 -9.02 -38.67
C ARG A 8 -11.51 -8.67 -37.30
N PRO A 9 -12.62 -9.35 -36.92
CA PRO A 9 -13.35 -9.07 -35.67
C PRO A 9 -12.75 -9.79 -34.43
N PRO A 10 -13.10 -9.36 -33.20
CA PRO A 10 -12.60 -9.96 -31.96
C PRO A 10 -13.39 -11.19 -31.52
N PHE A 11 -12.66 -12.18 -30.99
CA PHE A 11 -13.18 -13.41 -30.38
C PHE A 11 -13.58 -13.16 -28.91
N CYS A 12 -14.81 -13.51 -28.56
CA CYS A 12 -15.29 -13.62 -27.17
C CYS A 12 -14.90 -14.98 -26.58
N PHE A 13 -14.22 -14.96 -25.43
CA PHE A 13 -13.99 -16.15 -24.60
C PHE A 13 -15.19 -16.40 -23.68
N MET A 14 -15.76 -17.61 -23.74
CA MET A 14 -16.71 -18.13 -22.77
C MET A 14 -15.95 -18.72 -21.57
N PHE A 15 -16.20 -18.21 -20.37
CA PHE A 15 -15.85 -18.87 -19.12
C PHE A 15 -17.03 -19.76 -18.68
N GLY A 16 -16.81 -21.07 -18.63
CA GLY A 16 -17.71 -22.02 -17.98
C GLY A 16 -17.23 -22.31 -16.56
N SER A 17 -18.03 -21.93 -15.56
CA SER A 17 -17.86 -22.34 -14.17
C SER A 17 -18.98 -23.30 -13.77
N SER A 18 -18.61 -24.55 -13.50
CA SER A 18 -19.46 -25.57 -12.89
C SER A 18 -19.49 -25.37 -11.38
N GLY A 19 -20.64 -24.93 -10.85
CA GLY A 19 -21.00 -24.99 -9.43
C GLY A 19 -22.07 -26.07 -9.18
N PRO A 20 -22.12 -26.70 -7.99
CA PRO A 20 -23.08 -27.75 -7.69
C PRO A 20 -24.46 -27.21 -7.31
N ALA A 21 -25.46 -28.07 -7.53
CA ALA A 21 -26.88 -27.80 -7.51
C ALA A 21 -27.45 -27.42 -6.13
N GLU A 22 -28.19 -26.31 -6.10
CA GLU A 22 -29.06 -25.94 -4.98
C GLU A 22 -30.54 -25.99 -5.40
N ARG A 23 -31.35 -26.33 -4.41
CA ARG A 23 -32.68 -26.94 -4.50
C ARG A 23 -33.75 -25.89 -4.88
N VAL A 24 -34.63 -26.26 -5.81
CA VAL A 24 -35.72 -25.46 -6.38
C VAL A 24 -36.80 -25.10 -5.34
N LEU A 25 -37.15 -23.81 -5.26
CA LEU A 25 -38.35 -23.23 -4.64
C LEU A 25 -39.57 -23.37 -5.58
N PRO A 26 -40.81 -23.13 -5.08
CA PRO A 26 -41.70 -22.34 -5.94
C PRO A 26 -42.45 -21.24 -5.19
N GLY A 27 -42.44 -20.05 -5.81
CA GLY A 27 -43.62 -19.18 -5.81
C GLY A 27 -43.38 -17.71 -5.51
N ARG A 28 -43.00 -16.91 -6.50
CA ARG A 28 -43.94 -15.99 -7.18
C ARG A 28 -43.25 -15.19 -8.29
N ARG A 29 -44.01 -15.08 -9.39
CA ARG A 29 -43.87 -14.22 -10.58
C ARG A 29 -43.94 -12.75 -10.14
N GLY A 30 -43.35 -11.74 -10.79
CA GLY A 30 -42.63 -11.69 -12.06
C GLY A 30 -42.44 -10.23 -12.49
N SER A 31 -41.98 -10.07 -13.74
CA SER A 31 -41.80 -8.84 -14.54
C SER A 31 -40.70 -7.86 -14.06
N GLY A 32 -39.83 -7.30 -14.91
CA GLY A 32 -39.65 -7.43 -16.35
C GLY A 32 -38.78 -6.27 -16.87
N HIS A 33 -37.82 -6.62 -17.74
CA HIS A 33 -37.03 -5.77 -18.67
C HIS A 33 -36.14 -4.66 -18.08
N ARG A 34 -34.79 -4.75 -18.12
CA ARG A 34 -33.79 -4.71 -19.22
C ARG A 34 -33.54 -3.31 -19.85
N PRO A 35 -32.29 -3.05 -20.32
CA PRO A 35 -31.51 -1.84 -20.00
C PRO A 35 -31.16 -0.99 -21.24
N CYS A 36 -30.43 0.13 -21.05
CA CYS A 36 -29.20 0.52 -21.79
C CYS A 36 -28.86 2.03 -21.64
N SER A 37 -27.71 2.33 -21.00
CA SER A 37 -26.50 3.01 -21.54
C SER A 37 -26.56 4.46 -22.14
N PRO A 38 -25.42 5.11 -22.52
CA PRO A 38 -24.91 6.35 -21.89
C PRO A 38 -24.69 7.52 -22.87
N ALA A 39 -24.45 8.74 -22.37
CA ALA A 39 -23.89 9.93 -23.04
C ALA A 39 -24.26 11.15 -22.16
N GLU A 40 -23.58 12.29 -22.10
CA GLU A 40 -22.33 12.82 -22.63
C GLU A 40 -22.05 14.11 -21.82
N TYR A 41 -20.80 14.49 -21.81
CA TYR A 41 -20.23 15.69 -21.22
C TYR A 41 -20.42 16.89 -22.16
N GLN A 42 -20.84 18.07 -21.67
CA GLN A 42 -20.38 19.42 -22.08
C GLN A 42 -21.38 20.53 -21.70
N GLY A 43 -20.85 21.67 -21.26
CA GLY A 43 -21.64 22.89 -21.06
C GLY A 43 -20.86 23.99 -20.35
N ASP A 44 -19.98 24.65 -21.10
CA ASP A 44 -19.22 25.84 -20.72
C ASP A 44 -20.09 27.06 -20.34
N VAL A 45 -19.52 27.92 -19.50
CA VAL A 45 -19.90 29.32 -19.15
C VAL A 45 -19.77 30.23 -20.41
N PRO A 46 -20.40 31.43 -20.53
CA PRO A 46 -20.03 32.60 -19.72
C PRO A 46 -21.10 33.73 -19.51
N MET A 47 -20.62 34.76 -18.81
CA MET A 47 -21.20 36.02 -18.33
C MET A 47 -21.97 36.95 -19.30
N SER A 48 -22.75 37.83 -18.63
CA SER A 48 -23.09 39.23 -18.95
C SER A 48 -24.47 39.48 -19.57
N LEU A 49 -25.29 40.26 -18.86
CA LEU A 49 -25.78 41.53 -19.41
C LEU A 49 -26.35 42.42 -18.30
N ARG A 50 -25.94 43.67 -18.37
CA ARG A 50 -26.29 44.81 -17.52
C ARG A 50 -27.24 45.68 -18.35
N GLN A 51 -28.16 46.39 -17.67
CA GLN A 51 -29.11 47.40 -18.19
C GLN A 51 -30.34 46.78 -18.90
N TRP A 52 -31.58 47.23 -18.76
CA TRP A 52 -32.22 48.54 -18.53
C TRP A 52 -33.57 48.26 -17.80
N LEU A 53 -34.23 49.12 -17.02
CA LEU A 53 -34.83 50.41 -17.37
C LEU A 53 -35.29 51.18 -16.11
N PHE A 54 -35.12 52.49 -16.16
CA PHE A 54 -35.66 53.50 -15.24
C PHE A 54 -37.18 53.67 -15.41
N GLY A 55 -37.86 54.12 -14.34
CA GLY A 55 -38.99 55.04 -14.47
C GLY A 55 -40.17 54.80 -13.53
N ALA A 56 -40.28 55.62 -12.48
CA ALA A 56 -41.48 56.40 -12.13
C ALA A 56 -41.36 56.93 -10.69
N ALA A 57 -41.00 58.21 -10.58
CA ALA A 57 -41.28 59.00 -9.40
C ALA A 57 -42.73 59.51 -9.49
N LEU A 58 -43.55 59.25 -8.47
CA LEU A 58 -44.83 59.92 -8.27
C LEU A 58 -44.99 60.21 -6.78
N ALA A 59 -44.96 61.49 -6.46
CA ALA A 59 -45.28 62.04 -5.16
C ALA A 59 -46.77 61.85 -4.87
N VAL A 60 -47.11 61.19 -3.76
CA VAL A 60 -48.43 61.25 -3.15
C VAL A 60 -48.25 61.74 -1.71
N LEU A 61 -48.87 62.89 -1.45
CA LEU A 61 -49.01 63.52 -0.16
C LEU A 61 -49.76 62.61 0.83
N GLY A 62 -49.23 62.55 2.06
CA GLY A 62 -50.00 62.66 3.30
C GLY A 62 -51.18 61.72 3.51
N MET A 63 -50.90 60.56 4.10
CA MET A 63 -51.78 59.97 5.13
C MET A 63 -50.91 59.20 6.10
N SER A 64 -50.85 59.68 7.35
CA SER A 64 -50.16 59.06 8.46
C SER A 64 -50.86 57.74 8.82
N PHE A 65 -50.49 56.66 8.15
CA PHE A 65 -50.83 55.32 8.62
C PHE A 65 -49.78 54.92 9.66
N SER A 66 -50.16 55.00 10.93
CA SER A 66 -49.46 54.28 11.99
C SER A 66 -49.61 52.78 11.72
N VAL A 67 -48.72 52.23 10.88
CA VAL A 67 -48.46 50.80 10.89
C VAL A 67 -47.72 50.57 12.21
N ALA A 68 -48.43 50.02 13.19
CA ALA A 68 -47.78 49.39 14.31
C ALA A 68 -46.81 48.36 13.73
N ALA A 69 -45.52 48.66 13.78
CA ALA A 69 -44.49 47.67 13.61
C ALA A 69 -44.66 46.69 14.77
N ALA A 70 -45.50 45.67 14.57
CA ALA A 70 -45.26 44.41 15.22
C ALA A 70 -43.94 43.93 14.63
N SER A 71 -42.84 44.31 15.27
CA SER A 71 -41.63 43.51 15.23
C SER A 71 -42.06 42.14 15.68
N ALA A 72 -42.33 41.26 14.72
CA ALA A 72 -42.16 39.85 14.96
C ALA A 72 -40.71 39.72 15.38
N ASP A 73 -40.49 39.65 16.69
CA ASP A 73 -39.29 39.10 17.25
C ASP A 73 -39.21 37.68 16.67
N VAL A 74 -38.58 37.57 15.50
CA VAL A 74 -37.89 36.35 15.15
C VAL A 74 -36.80 36.28 16.19
N ALA A 75 -37.15 35.72 17.35
CA ALA A 75 -36.21 35.38 18.39
C ALA A 75 -35.12 34.61 17.66
N SER A 76 -33.97 35.26 17.48
CA SER A 76 -32.73 34.57 17.17
C SER A 76 -32.61 33.56 18.29
N ALA A 77 -33.00 32.31 18.05
CA ALA A 77 -32.86 31.24 19.01
C ALA A 77 -31.39 31.26 19.40
N ALA A 78 -31.11 31.77 20.60
CA ALA A 78 -29.76 31.84 21.11
C ALA A 78 -29.24 30.41 21.03
N ALA A 79 -28.08 30.24 20.37
CA ALA A 79 -27.47 28.92 20.26
C ALA A 79 -27.43 28.32 21.68
N PRO A 80 -27.86 27.06 21.85
CA PRO A 80 -27.99 26.47 23.17
C PRO A 80 -26.67 26.60 23.93
N ASP A 81 -26.76 27.09 25.17
CA ASP A 81 -25.60 27.30 26.02
C ASP A 81 -24.83 25.98 26.17
N ALA A 82 -23.53 26.01 25.87
CA ALA A 82 -22.66 24.85 25.97
C ALA A 82 -22.63 24.26 27.40
N ALA A 83 -22.85 25.09 28.43
CA ALA A 83 -22.97 24.62 29.81
C ALA A 83 -24.28 23.85 30.03
N ALA A 84 -25.40 24.33 29.48
CA ALA A 84 -26.69 23.63 29.53
C ALA A 84 -26.65 22.30 28.77
N ILE A 85 -26.05 22.25 27.57
CA ILE A 85 -25.85 21.00 26.81
C ILE A 85 -24.99 20.03 27.62
N ARG A 86 -23.88 20.50 28.18
CA ARG A 86 -22.98 19.65 28.98
C ARG A 86 -23.68 19.10 30.22
N GLN A 87 -24.53 19.90 30.87
CA GLN A 87 -25.30 19.43 32.03
C GLN A 87 -26.36 18.40 31.60
N ALA A 88 -27.09 18.64 30.52
CA ALA A 88 -28.05 17.69 29.98
C ALA A 88 -27.41 16.33 29.62
N LEU A 89 -26.23 16.32 28.99
CA LEU A 89 -25.50 15.09 28.67
C LEU A 89 -24.95 14.36 29.92
N LYS A 90 -24.73 15.08 31.03
CA LYS A 90 -24.33 14.46 32.31
C LYS A 90 -25.52 13.83 33.02
N ASP A 91 -26.67 14.51 32.99
CA ASP A 91 -27.90 14.04 33.65
C ASP A 91 -28.54 12.89 32.85
N HIS A 92 -28.30 12.84 31.53
CA HIS A 92 -28.84 11.85 30.59
C HIS A 92 -27.75 11.21 29.70
N PRO A 93 -26.84 10.40 30.27
CA PRO A 93 -25.76 9.76 29.49
C PRO A 93 -26.27 8.79 28.41
N GLU A 94 -27.50 8.26 28.55
CA GLU A 94 -28.17 7.40 27.58
C GLU A 94 -28.27 8.05 26.20
N ILE A 95 -28.46 9.37 26.13
CA ILE A 95 -28.56 10.11 24.86
C ILE A 95 -27.28 9.91 24.02
N VAL A 96 -26.11 9.99 24.67
CA VAL A 96 -24.83 9.77 23.99
C VAL A 96 -24.70 8.31 23.58
N LEU A 97 -25.01 7.39 24.48
CA LEU A 97 -24.85 5.96 24.22
C LEU A 97 -25.78 5.46 23.11
N ASP A 98 -27.00 5.98 23.02
CA ASP A 98 -27.96 5.62 21.99
C ASP A 98 -27.52 6.17 20.63
N VAL A 99 -27.08 7.44 20.55
CA VAL A 99 -26.48 7.98 19.33
C VAL A 99 -25.26 7.15 18.89
N LEU A 100 -24.39 6.75 19.82
CA LEU A 100 -23.23 5.92 19.51
C LEU A 100 -23.62 4.51 19.02
N ARG A 101 -24.68 3.91 19.58
CA ARG A 101 -25.20 2.60 19.16
C ARG A 101 -25.86 2.66 17.79
N ASP A 102 -26.69 3.67 17.57
CA ASP A 102 -27.40 3.92 16.31
C ASP A 102 -26.43 4.25 15.17
N ASN A 103 -25.23 4.74 15.49
CA ASN A 103 -24.15 5.05 14.54
C ASN A 103 -22.92 4.13 14.73
N SER A 104 -23.14 2.88 15.16
CA SER A 104 -22.06 1.96 15.56
C SER A 104 -21.02 1.69 14.46
N GLU A 105 -21.41 1.61 13.19
CA GLU A 105 -20.47 1.44 12.07
C GLU A 105 -19.53 2.65 11.95
N THR A 106 -20.09 3.87 11.92
CA THR A 106 -19.29 5.11 11.86
C THR A 106 -18.42 5.28 13.09
N LEU A 107 -18.91 4.91 14.28
CA LEU A 107 -18.11 4.93 15.50
C LEU A 107 -16.91 3.99 15.39
N LEU A 108 -17.12 2.77 14.89
CA LEU A 108 -16.04 1.81 14.69
C LEU A 108 -14.97 2.36 13.74
N ASP A 109 -15.38 2.98 12.63
CA ASP A 109 -14.48 3.61 11.68
C ASP A 109 -13.66 4.73 12.33
N ILE A 110 -14.28 5.64 13.07
CA ILE A 110 -13.60 6.73 13.77
C ILE A 110 -12.58 6.19 14.78
N VAL A 111 -12.96 5.17 15.55
CA VAL A 111 -12.06 4.56 16.54
C VAL A 111 -10.87 3.89 15.86
N GLN A 112 -11.10 3.17 14.76
CA GLN A 112 -10.04 2.53 13.97
C GLN A 112 -9.10 3.57 13.35
N GLN A 113 -9.64 4.61 12.70
CA GLN A 113 -8.86 5.71 12.14
C GLN A 113 -8.01 6.41 13.21
N GLY A 114 -8.58 6.70 14.39
CA GLY A 114 -7.85 7.28 15.50
C GLY A 114 -6.73 6.37 16.02
N ALA A 115 -6.96 5.05 16.08
CA ALA A 115 -5.94 4.08 16.45
C ALA A 115 -4.81 4.00 15.41
N ASP A 116 -5.14 4.01 14.12
CA ASP A 116 -4.18 4.00 13.02
C ASP A 116 -3.34 5.27 12.97
N GLN A 117 -3.96 6.43 13.16
CA GLN A 117 -3.25 7.70 13.24
C GLN A 117 -2.24 7.71 14.39
N ARG A 118 -2.63 7.22 15.58
CA ARG A 118 -1.70 7.12 16.72
C ARG A 118 -0.56 6.15 16.42
N ARG A 119 -0.84 4.98 15.84
CA ARG A 119 0.19 4.00 15.44
C ARG A 119 1.19 4.60 14.45
N ARG A 120 0.70 5.27 13.42
CA ARG A 120 1.54 5.95 12.41
C ARG A 120 2.38 7.06 13.03
N GLN A 121 1.79 7.91 13.89
CA GLN A 121 2.53 8.97 14.57
C GLN A 121 3.63 8.42 15.49
N ALA A 122 3.37 7.33 16.20
CA ALA A 122 4.38 6.68 17.03
C ALA A 122 5.55 6.16 16.19
N LEU A 123 5.26 5.54 15.04
CA LEU A 123 6.28 5.06 14.10
C LEU A 123 7.14 6.22 13.55
N LEU A 124 6.51 7.32 13.14
CA LEU A 124 7.22 8.50 12.65
C LEU A 124 8.15 9.11 13.71
N ARG A 125 7.71 9.19 14.97
CA ARG A 125 8.57 9.65 16.08
C ARG A 125 9.75 8.71 16.30
N GLN A 126 9.49 7.40 16.33
CA GLN A 126 10.55 6.41 16.44
C GLN A 126 11.60 6.59 15.33
N TRP A 127 11.16 6.81 14.09
CA TRP A 127 12.06 7.01 12.95
C TRP A 127 12.84 8.32 12.99
N GLN A 128 12.25 9.40 13.50
CA GLN A 128 12.99 10.64 13.76
C GLN A 128 14.11 10.42 14.79
N ASP A 129 13.93 9.52 15.74
CA ASP A 129 14.95 9.17 16.72
C ASP A 129 15.99 8.18 16.13
N ASP A 130 15.52 7.16 15.41
CA ASP A 130 16.39 6.19 14.72
C ASP A 130 17.27 6.86 13.67
N SER A 131 16.78 7.87 12.95
CA SER A 131 17.55 8.60 11.91
C SER A 131 18.88 9.15 12.42
N ARG A 132 18.93 9.54 13.71
CA ARG A 132 20.10 10.10 14.38
C ARG A 132 21.05 9.03 14.92
N ASN A 133 20.61 7.77 14.95
CA ASN A 133 21.33 6.65 15.52
C ASN A 133 21.79 5.68 14.42
N VAL A 134 23.02 5.86 13.96
CA VAL A 134 23.58 5.08 12.85
C VAL A 134 23.53 3.58 13.13
N LYS A 135 22.82 2.83 12.28
CA LYS A 135 22.77 1.36 12.37
C LYS A 135 23.84 0.79 11.45
N GLN A 136 24.98 0.40 12.02
CA GLN A 136 26.04 -0.24 11.24
C GLN A 136 25.60 -1.64 10.81
N VAL A 137 25.72 -1.97 9.53
CA VAL A 137 25.50 -3.31 8.94
C VAL A 137 26.49 -3.52 7.78
N ALA A 138 26.91 -4.75 7.55
CA ALA A 138 27.79 -5.05 6.43
C ALA A 138 26.97 -5.06 5.12
N LEU A 139 27.37 -4.24 4.14
CA LEU A 139 26.72 -4.16 2.83
C LEU A 139 27.55 -4.79 1.71
N ASP A 140 28.87 -4.90 1.91
CA ASP A 140 29.78 -5.40 0.88
C ASP A 140 29.54 -6.87 0.58
N GLY A 141 29.58 -7.24 -0.71
CA GLY A 141 29.34 -8.60 -1.16
C GLY A 141 27.89 -9.08 -1.05
N ARG A 142 26.94 -8.21 -0.68
CA ARG A 142 25.51 -8.52 -0.66
C ARG A 142 24.86 -8.16 -2.01
N PRO A 143 23.89 -8.96 -2.49
CA PRO A 143 23.11 -8.60 -3.66
C PRO A 143 22.44 -7.23 -3.46
N SER A 144 22.64 -6.33 -4.42
CA SER A 144 21.99 -5.03 -4.43
C SER A 144 21.55 -4.63 -5.84
N ARG A 145 20.56 -3.74 -5.93
CA ARG A 145 20.10 -3.11 -7.18
C ARG A 145 19.69 -1.66 -6.96
N GLY A 146 19.62 -0.91 -8.07
CA GLY A 146 19.51 0.54 -8.04
C GLY A 146 20.90 1.20 -8.10
N PRO A 147 20.96 2.54 -8.21
CA PRO A 147 22.23 3.27 -8.26
C PRO A 147 23.03 3.06 -6.98
N ALA A 148 24.35 2.88 -7.10
CA ALA A 148 25.23 2.69 -5.94
C ALA A 148 25.34 3.95 -5.07
N ASP A 149 25.12 5.12 -5.68
CA ASP A 149 25.11 6.47 -5.11
C ASP A 149 23.68 6.99 -4.81
N ALA A 150 22.68 6.11 -4.82
CA ALA A 150 21.32 6.50 -4.49
C ALA A 150 21.26 7.13 -3.08
N PRO A 151 20.49 8.23 -2.89
CA PRO A 151 20.45 8.96 -1.63
C PRO A 151 19.85 8.15 -0.47
N VAL A 152 19.09 7.10 -0.74
CA VAL A 152 18.47 6.24 0.27
C VAL A 152 18.96 4.81 0.10
N THR A 153 19.43 4.19 1.17
CA THR A 153 19.72 2.76 1.21
C THR A 153 18.59 2.01 1.93
N LEU A 154 17.92 1.12 1.20
CA LEU A 154 16.93 0.19 1.76
C LEU A 154 17.56 -1.18 1.91
N VAL A 155 17.81 -1.62 3.15
CA VAL A 155 18.32 -2.96 3.45
C VAL A 155 17.18 -3.85 3.91
N ALA A 156 16.97 -4.99 3.26
CA ALA A 156 16.00 -6.00 3.70
C ALA A 156 16.72 -7.16 4.38
N PHE A 157 16.28 -7.52 5.58
CA PHE A 157 16.61 -8.78 6.26
C PHE A 157 15.45 -9.74 6.06
N SER A 158 15.66 -10.78 5.26
CA SER A 158 14.57 -11.56 4.70
C SER A 158 14.94 -13.03 4.51
N ASP A 159 13.93 -13.87 4.25
CA ASP A 159 14.03 -15.31 4.08
C ASP A 159 13.06 -15.74 2.98
N PHE A 160 13.56 -16.46 1.97
CA PHE A 160 12.75 -16.96 0.84
C PHE A 160 11.64 -17.94 1.26
N THR A 161 11.67 -18.48 2.47
CA THR A 161 10.65 -19.37 3.03
C THR A 161 9.61 -18.64 3.89
N CYS A 162 9.79 -17.34 4.15
CA CYS A 162 8.89 -16.57 5.01
C CYS A 162 7.74 -15.94 4.21
N ALA A 163 6.49 -16.23 4.60
CA ALA A 163 5.30 -15.70 3.94
C ALA A 163 5.20 -14.16 4.03
N TYR A 164 5.60 -13.56 5.16
CA TYR A 164 5.64 -12.10 5.29
C TYR A 164 6.76 -11.47 4.45
N CYS A 165 7.87 -12.18 4.22
CA CYS A 165 8.91 -11.71 3.31
C CYS A 165 8.41 -11.65 1.87
N GLN A 166 7.65 -12.64 1.43
CA GLN A 166 6.99 -12.63 0.13
C GLN A 166 6.07 -11.42 -0.04
N GLN A 167 5.19 -11.17 0.94
CA GLN A 167 4.31 -9.99 0.93
C GLN A 167 5.10 -8.69 0.85
N ALA A 168 6.15 -8.56 1.65
CA ALA A 168 6.97 -7.36 1.68
C ALA A 168 7.80 -7.17 0.40
N ALA A 169 8.22 -8.25 -0.27
CA ALA A 169 8.90 -8.17 -1.57
C ALA A 169 8.02 -7.46 -2.61
N PHE A 170 6.71 -7.78 -2.68
CA PHE A 170 5.78 -7.07 -3.57
C PHE A 170 5.62 -5.58 -3.23
N THR A 171 5.57 -5.26 -1.92
CA THR A 171 5.54 -3.87 -1.45
C THR A 171 6.81 -3.13 -1.86
N VAL A 172 7.99 -3.73 -1.67
CA VAL A 172 9.28 -3.13 -2.03
C VAL A 172 9.40 -2.97 -3.55
N GLU A 173 8.95 -3.92 -4.37
CA GLU A 173 8.91 -3.75 -5.83
C GLU A 173 8.09 -2.52 -6.25
N THR A 174 6.94 -2.31 -5.61
CA THR A 174 6.11 -1.13 -5.86
C THR A 174 6.80 0.16 -5.41
N LEU A 175 7.49 0.12 -4.27
CA LEU A 175 8.28 1.23 -3.75
C LEU A 175 9.42 1.62 -4.72
N LEU A 176 10.20 0.65 -5.20
CA LEU A 176 11.33 0.91 -6.11
C LEU A 176 10.86 1.52 -7.43
N LYS A 177 9.69 1.10 -7.95
CA LYS A 177 9.06 1.70 -9.14
C LYS A 177 8.63 3.15 -8.90
N ARG A 178 8.16 3.47 -7.68
CA ARG A 178 7.74 4.82 -7.30
C ARG A 178 8.93 5.79 -7.17
N TYR A 179 10.11 5.29 -6.81
CA TYR A 179 11.32 6.06 -6.53
C TYR A 179 12.47 5.71 -7.48
N PRO A 180 12.31 5.89 -8.80
CA PRO A 180 13.32 5.47 -9.78
C PRO A 180 14.64 6.19 -9.53
N GLY A 181 15.71 5.41 -9.36
CA GLY A 181 17.06 5.93 -9.14
C GLY A 181 17.30 6.59 -7.76
N LYS A 182 16.34 6.53 -6.84
CA LYS A 182 16.48 7.15 -5.51
C LYS A 182 16.79 6.16 -4.39
N ILE A 183 16.60 4.87 -4.63
CA ILE A 183 16.80 3.81 -3.64
C ILE A 183 17.85 2.81 -4.12
N ARG A 184 18.87 2.59 -3.30
CA ARG A 184 19.74 1.42 -3.38
C ARG A 184 19.13 0.33 -2.52
N TYR A 185 18.61 -0.71 -3.16
CA TYR A 185 18.05 -1.86 -2.47
C TYR A 185 19.13 -2.91 -2.22
N VAL A 186 19.33 -3.31 -0.96
CA VAL A 186 20.27 -4.35 -0.54
C VAL A 186 19.48 -5.48 0.12
N TYR A 187 19.75 -6.72 -0.28
CA TYR A 187 19.13 -7.90 0.33
C TYR A 187 20.14 -8.62 1.21
N LYS A 188 19.75 -8.88 2.45
CA LYS A 188 20.51 -9.62 3.47
C LYS A 188 19.73 -10.85 3.91
N GLU A 189 20.45 -11.95 4.02
CA GLU A 189 19.88 -13.25 4.36
C GLU A 189 19.66 -13.35 5.87
N SER A 190 18.41 -13.53 6.30
CA SER A 190 18.05 -13.68 7.71
C SER A 190 17.27 -14.97 7.91
N VAL A 191 17.97 -16.08 7.68
CA VAL A 191 17.39 -17.43 7.59
C VAL A 191 17.58 -18.23 8.88
N GLY A 192 16.56 -19.00 9.25
CA GLY A 192 16.58 -19.87 10.43
C GLY A 192 16.58 -21.38 10.12
N THR A 193 16.44 -21.76 8.85
CA THR A 193 16.29 -23.15 8.41
C THR A 193 17.26 -23.50 7.29
N GLU A 194 17.55 -24.78 7.11
CA GLU A 194 18.40 -25.24 6.00
C GLU A 194 17.75 -24.97 4.63
N LEU A 195 16.42 -25.02 4.56
CA LEU A 195 15.69 -24.67 3.34
C LEU A 195 15.85 -23.18 3.01
N GLY A 196 15.76 -22.29 4.01
CA GLY A 196 16.06 -20.87 3.84
C GLY A 196 17.50 -20.65 3.38
N ARG A 197 18.47 -21.37 3.98
CA ARG A 197 19.87 -21.34 3.54
C ARG A 197 20.06 -21.81 2.11
N LEU A 198 19.33 -22.83 1.66
CA LEU A 198 19.38 -23.28 0.27
C LEU A 198 18.95 -22.17 -0.70
N GLY A 199 17.81 -21.51 -0.43
CA GLY A 199 17.35 -20.38 -1.23
C GLY A 199 18.36 -19.22 -1.25
N ALA A 200 18.89 -18.88 -0.06
CA ALA A 200 19.93 -17.86 0.12
C ALA A 200 21.17 -18.15 -0.72
N ARG A 201 21.71 -19.37 -0.62
CA ARG A 201 22.88 -19.81 -1.39
C ARG A 201 22.66 -19.68 -2.90
N TRP A 202 21.51 -20.13 -3.40
CA TRP A 202 21.17 -20.00 -4.82
C TRP A 202 21.12 -18.55 -5.29
N PHE A 203 20.51 -17.66 -4.50
CA PHE A 203 20.44 -16.25 -4.84
C PHE A 203 21.81 -15.57 -4.80
N LEU A 204 22.64 -15.87 -3.80
CA LEU A 204 24.02 -15.37 -3.70
C LEU A 204 24.88 -15.86 -4.88
N ALA A 205 24.81 -17.15 -5.22
CA ALA A 205 25.55 -17.72 -6.34
C ALA A 205 25.11 -17.14 -7.68
N ALA A 206 23.80 -17.02 -7.91
CA ALA A 206 23.26 -16.33 -9.08
C ALA A 206 23.77 -14.88 -9.17
N SER A 207 23.82 -14.18 -8.03
CA SER A 207 24.28 -12.78 -7.97
C SER A 207 25.75 -12.61 -8.32
N ARG A 208 26.60 -13.60 -8.04
CA ARG A 208 28.01 -13.59 -8.46
C ARG A 208 28.18 -13.82 -9.96
N GLN A 209 27.26 -14.56 -10.59
CA GLN A 209 27.30 -14.84 -12.03
C GLN A 209 26.73 -13.68 -12.85
N ASP A 210 25.51 -13.24 -12.53
CA ASP A 210 24.81 -12.18 -13.24
C ASP A 210 23.79 -11.50 -12.29
N PRO A 211 24.09 -10.30 -11.78
CA PRO A 211 23.20 -9.60 -10.85
C PRO A 211 21.80 -9.35 -11.40
N ALA A 212 21.65 -9.05 -12.69
CA ALA A 212 20.35 -8.74 -13.27
C ALA A 212 19.46 -9.99 -13.32
N LYS A 213 20.04 -11.12 -13.72
CA LYS A 213 19.33 -12.41 -13.71
C LYS A 213 19.08 -12.93 -12.30
N ALA A 214 19.98 -12.68 -11.35
CA ALA A 214 19.76 -13.01 -9.96
C ALA A 214 18.52 -12.31 -9.39
N TRP A 215 18.32 -11.03 -9.70
CA TRP A 215 17.11 -10.30 -9.30
C TRP A 215 15.83 -10.79 -9.99
N ARG A 216 15.95 -11.42 -11.17
CA ARG A 216 14.84 -12.16 -11.78
C ARG A 216 14.57 -13.47 -11.06
N LEU A 217 15.60 -14.22 -10.68
CA LEU A 217 15.47 -15.43 -9.84
C LEU A 217 14.84 -15.09 -8.48
N TYR A 218 15.26 -13.99 -7.85
CA TYR A 218 14.67 -13.47 -6.61
C TYR A 218 13.14 -13.33 -6.70
N ALA A 219 12.66 -12.64 -7.74
CA ALA A 219 11.22 -12.42 -7.92
C ALA A 219 10.48 -13.74 -8.17
N LEU A 220 11.03 -14.57 -9.05
CA LEU A 220 10.49 -15.90 -9.37
C LEU A 220 10.43 -16.82 -8.14
N LEU A 221 11.44 -16.77 -7.27
CA LEU A 221 11.52 -17.61 -6.07
C LEU A 221 10.48 -17.19 -5.04
N PHE A 222 10.25 -15.90 -4.85
CA PHE A 222 9.14 -15.43 -4.02
C PHE A 222 7.78 -15.79 -4.62
N ASP A 223 7.57 -15.62 -5.93
CA ASP A 223 6.31 -16.00 -6.60
C ASP A 223 6.03 -17.51 -6.47
N ALA A 224 7.06 -18.36 -6.55
CA ALA A 224 6.95 -19.80 -6.47
C ALA A 224 7.22 -20.36 -5.06
N GLN A 225 7.18 -19.54 -4.00
CA GLN A 225 7.59 -19.92 -2.64
C GLN A 225 7.03 -21.27 -2.17
N GLN A 226 5.72 -21.50 -2.32
CA GLN A 226 5.09 -22.75 -1.89
C GLN A 226 5.57 -23.97 -2.68
N ARG A 227 5.83 -23.80 -3.99
CA ARG A 227 6.41 -24.85 -4.84
C ARG A 227 7.84 -25.14 -4.41
N PHE A 228 8.63 -24.08 -4.19
CA PHE A 228 10.01 -24.19 -3.70
C PHE A 228 10.08 -24.94 -2.37
N MET A 229 9.16 -24.67 -1.43
CA MET A 229 9.15 -25.38 -0.16
C MET A 229 8.76 -26.86 -0.28
N ALA A 230 7.98 -27.22 -1.30
CA ALA A 230 7.55 -28.60 -1.54
C ALA A 230 8.59 -29.43 -2.29
N ASP A 231 9.27 -28.85 -3.29
CA ASP A 231 10.30 -29.52 -4.10
C ASP A 231 11.46 -28.57 -4.43
N PRO A 232 12.38 -28.35 -3.46
CA PRO A 232 13.34 -27.25 -3.53
C PRO A 232 14.28 -27.32 -4.73
N GLN A 233 14.91 -28.48 -4.97
CA GLN A 233 15.95 -28.61 -5.99
C GLN A 233 15.38 -28.50 -7.40
N THR A 234 14.26 -29.19 -7.66
CA THR A 234 13.59 -29.16 -8.97
C THR A 234 13.13 -27.74 -9.29
N VAL A 235 12.47 -27.08 -8.33
CA VAL A 235 11.96 -25.72 -8.53
C VAL A 235 13.10 -24.73 -8.71
N LEU A 236 14.16 -24.78 -7.91
CA LEU A 236 15.30 -23.88 -8.09
C LEU A 236 15.96 -24.02 -9.47
N THR A 237 16.08 -25.25 -9.98
CA THR A 237 16.58 -25.52 -11.34
C THR A 237 15.69 -24.92 -12.41
N GLU A 238 14.37 -25.12 -12.30
CA GLU A 238 13.36 -24.53 -13.21
C GLU A 238 13.44 -23.01 -13.21
N LEU A 239 13.43 -22.39 -12.02
CA LEU A 239 13.41 -20.93 -11.88
C LEU A 239 14.72 -20.30 -12.36
N ALA A 240 15.87 -20.95 -12.14
CA ALA A 240 17.14 -20.49 -12.69
C ALA A 240 17.11 -20.48 -14.22
N ALA A 241 16.60 -21.54 -14.86
CA ALA A 241 16.42 -21.57 -16.30
C ALA A 241 15.47 -20.45 -16.79
N MET A 242 14.35 -20.22 -16.11
CA MET A 242 13.41 -19.12 -16.40
C MET A 242 14.03 -17.72 -16.23
N ALA A 243 15.00 -17.58 -15.32
CA ALA A 243 15.78 -16.38 -15.12
C ALA A 243 16.92 -16.21 -16.14
N GLY A 244 17.18 -17.22 -16.97
CA GLY A 244 18.28 -17.24 -17.95
C GLY A 244 19.65 -17.57 -17.36
N LEU A 245 19.66 -18.25 -16.20
CA LEU A 245 20.84 -18.76 -15.51
C LEU A 245 21.07 -20.25 -15.83
N ASP A 246 22.31 -20.71 -15.74
CA ASP A 246 22.64 -22.13 -15.82
C ASP A 246 22.64 -22.74 -14.43
N ALA A 247 21.62 -23.55 -14.13
CA ALA A 247 21.48 -24.24 -12.85
C ALA A 247 22.68 -25.14 -12.53
N LYS A 248 23.28 -25.81 -13.52
CA LYS A 248 24.45 -26.68 -13.29
C LYS A 248 25.68 -25.85 -12.92
N ALA A 249 25.83 -24.67 -13.51
CA ALA A 249 26.89 -23.75 -13.15
C ALA A 249 26.71 -23.22 -11.71
N ILE A 250 25.47 -22.89 -11.30
CA ILE A 250 25.15 -22.53 -9.92
C ILE A 250 25.48 -23.69 -8.96
N GLU A 251 25.02 -24.90 -9.23
CA GLU A 251 25.28 -26.07 -8.38
C GLU A 251 26.79 -26.37 -8.25
N ALA A 252 27.55 -26.28 -9.33
CA ALA A 252 28.99 -26.47 -9.32
C ALA A 252 29.70 -25.40 -8.47
N ASP A 253 29.29 -24.14 -8.59
CA ASP A 253 29.80 -23.03 -7.80
C ASP A 253 29.45 -23.17 -6.31
N LEU A 254 28.21 -23.55 -5.99
CA LEU A 254 27.79 -23.86 -4.63
C LEU A 254 28.62 -24.97 -4.01
N LYS A 255 28.93 -26.03 -4.76
CA LYS A 255 29.79 -27.12 -4.29
C LYS A 255 31.22 -26.65 -4.03
N ALA A 256 31.76 -25.78 -4.88
CA ALA A 256 33.12 -25.27 -4.74
C ALA A 256 33.26 -24.23 -3.61
N ASN A 257 32.22 -23.43 -3.38
CA ASN A 257 32.28 -22.23 -2.55
C ASN A 257 31.31 -22.24 -1.35
N ALA A 258 30.76 -23.41 -0.96
CA ALA A 258 29.75 -23.55 0.10
C ALA A 258 30.08 -22.76 1.38
N LYS A 259 31.32 -22.90 1.89
CA LYS A 259 31.78 -22.20 3.09
C LYS A 259 31.71 -20.68 2.96
N SER A 260 32.09 -20.13 1.81
CA SER A 260 32.04 -18.69 1.57
C SER A 260 30.60 -18.16 1.56
N TYR A 261 29.65 -18.94 1.02
CA TYR A 261 28.24 -18.56 1.07
C TYR A 261 27.68 -18.63 2.49
N ASP A 262 28.01 -19.68 3.23
CA ASP A 262 27.58 -19.82 4.63
C ASP A 262 28.13 -18.70 5.51
N GLU A 263 29.38 -18.25 5.29
CA GLU A 263 29.97 -17.10 6.00
C GLU A 263 29.21 -15.79 5.73
N ILE A 264 28.75 -15.56 4.48
CA ILE A 264 27.93 -14.38 4.15
C ILE A 264 26.58 -14.45 4.87
N ILE A 265 25.91 -15.61 4.81
CA ILE A 265 24.61 -15.84 5.45
C ILE A 265 24.74 -15.67 6.97
N ASP A 266 25.76 -16.25 7.59
CA ASP A 266 25.99 -16.17 9.03
C ASP A 266 26.30 -14.74 9.48
N ALA A 267 27.03 -13.97 8.67
CA ALA A 267 27.27 -12.56 8.94
C ALA A 267 25.98 -11.72 8.85
N ASP A 268 25.10 -12.02 7.91
CA ASP A 268 23.80 -11.33 7.79
C ASP A 268 22.86 -11.66 8.96
N VAL A 269 22.81 -12.93 9.37
CA VAL A 269 22.08 -13.37 10.58
C VAL A 269 22.67 -12.74 11.84
N ALA A 270 24.00 -12.62 11.94
CA ALA A 270 24.65 -11.95 13.06
C ALA A 270 24.34 -10.45 13.12
N ASP A 271 24.28 -9.77 11.97
CA ASP A 271 23.84 -8.38 11.87
C ASP A 271 22.41 -8.21 12.39
N ALA A 272 21.47 -9.06 11.95
CA ALA A 272 20.09 -9.05 12.41
C ALA A 272 20.02 -9.23 13.94
N LYS A 273 20.75 -10.21 14.48
CA LYS A 273 20.80 -10.47 15.93
C LYS A 273 21.37 -9.29 16.71
N ARG A 274 22.45 -8.66 16.23
CA ARG A 274 23.09 -7.50 16.88
C ARG A 274 22.15 -6.29 16.93
N LEU A 275 21.30 -6.13 15.91
CA LEU A 275 20.28 -5.08 15.86
C LEU A 275 19.00 -5.43 16.67
N GLY A 276 18.96 -6.62 17.29
CA GLY A 276 17.80 -7.07 18.05
C GLY A 276 16.60 -7.47 17.17
N PHE A 277 16.84 -7.79 15.90
CA PHE A 277 15.79 -8.23 14.99
C PHE A 277 15.42 -9.68 15.30
N SER A 278 14.15 -9.88 15.66
CA SER A 278 13.59 -11.20 15.95
C SER A 278 12.52 -11.52 14.91
N GLY A 279 12.83 -12.48 14.03
CA GLY A 279 12.00 -12.87 12.89
C GLY A 279 12.30 -12.09 11.61
N THR A 280 11.50 -12.31 10.57
CA THR A 280 11.59 -11.63 9.27
C THR A 280 10.20 -11.27 8.74
N PRO A 281 10.07 -10.24 7.88
CA PRO A 281 11.14 -9.34 7.44
C PRO A 281 11.41 -8.19 8.42
N TYR A 282 12.64 -7.68 8.40
CA TYR A 282 12.98 -6.35 8.92
C TYR A 282 13.60 -5.53 7.79
N PHE A 283 13.39 -4.23 7.83
CA PHE A 283 14.04 -3.31 6.90
C PHE A 283 14.76 -2.20 7.64
N LEU A 284 15.84 -1.73 7.03
CA LEU A 284 16.49 -0.47 7.36
C LEU A 284 16.30 0.47 6.18
N VAL A 285 15.62 1.59 6.38
CA VAL A 285 15.66 2.74 5.46
C VAL A 285 16.68 3.70 6.06
N ASP A 286 17.90 3.63 5.55
CA ASP A 286 19.11 4.14 6.20
C ASP A 286 19.22 3.65 7.65
N ASN A 287 18.88 4.48 8.63
CA ASN A 287 18.93 4.11 10.05
C ASN A 287 17.56 3.71 10.63
N MET A 288 16.48 3.93 9.89
CA MET A 288 15.10 3.74 10.36
C MET A 288 14.67 2.28 10.25
N VAL A 289 14.24 1.70 11.37
CA VAL A 289 13.85 0.29 11.43
C VAL A 289 12.38 0.12 11.10
N ILE A 290 12.08 -0.62 10.05
CA ILE A 290 10.73 -1.10 9.72
C ILE A 290 10.61 -2.56 10.13
N ARG A 291 9.66 -2.87 11.02
CA ARG A 291 9.41 -4.23 11.50
C ARG A 291 8.25 -4.86 10.75
N GLY A 292 8.50 -5.96 10.06
CA GLY A 292 7.48 -6.77 9.38
C GLY A 292 7.07 -6.24 8.01
N ALA A 293 6.09 -6.91 7.41
CA ALA A 293 5.50 -6.55 6.12
C ALA A 293 4.47 -5.42 6.30
N LEU A 294 4.96 -4.19 6.53
CA LEU A 294 4.07 -3.02 6.63
C LEU A 294 3.48 -2.63 5.26
N PRO A 295 2.34 -1.91 5.25
CA PRO A 295 1.79 -1.30 4.04
C PRO A 295 2.78 -0.37 3.32
N LEU A 296 2.60 -0.21 2.01
CA LEU A 296 3.44 0.65 1.16
C LEU A 296 3.59 2.07 1.70
N GLU A 297 2.53 2.65 2.25
CA GLU A 297 2.54 4.02 2.80
C GLU A 297 3.57 4.19 3.92
N ASN A 298 3.82 3.16 4.73
CA ASN A 298 4.85 3.22 5.77
C ASN A 298 6.26 3.27 5.16
N PHE A 299 6.50 2.53 4.08
CA PHE A 299 7.78 2.60 3.36
C PHE A 299 7.96 3.95 2.65
N ILE A 300 6.90 4.50 2.06
CA ILE A 300 6.89 5.84 1.48
C ILE A 300 7.28 6.87 2.55
N ASP A 301 6.62 6.86 3.71
CA ASP A 301 6.92 7.78 4.81
C ASP A 301 8.40 7.72 5.24
N ALA A 302 8.97 6.51 5.36
CA ALA A 302 10.38 6.34 5.71
C ALA A 302 11.31 6.88 4.62
N VAL A 303 11.05 6.58 3.34
CA VAL A 303 11.87 7.07 2.21
C VAL A 303 11.79 8.60 2.11
N GLU A 304 10.60 9.18 2.24
CA GLU A 304 10.43 10.64 2.24
C GLU A 304 11.13 11.33 3.41
N LEU A 305 11.21 10.66 4.57
CA LEU A 305 11.95 11.18 5.72
C LEU A 305 13.47 11.07 5.51
N ALA A 306 13.94 10.00 4.86
CA ALA A 306 15.35 9.83 4.47
C ALA A 306 15.78 10.89 3.43
N LEU A 307 14.97 11.13 2.40
CA LEU A 307 15.26 12.10 1.33
C LEU A 307 15.33 13.56 1.78
N LYS A 308 14.85 13.88 2.99
CA LYS A 308 14.84 15.25 3.54
C LYS A 308 16.06 15.55 4.42
N GLN A 309 16.88 14.55 4.73
CA GLN A 309 18.12 14.70 5.49
C GLN A 309 19.25 15.18 4.59
#